data_AF-A0A1Y6GEL9-F1
#
_entry.id   AF-A0A1Y6GEL9-F1
#
_cell.length_a   1.000
_cell.length_b   1.000
_cell.length_c   1.000
_cell.angle_alpha   90.00
_cell.angle_beta   90.00
_cell.angle_gamma   90.00
#
_symmetry.space_group_name_H-M   'P 1'
#
loop_
_entity.id
_entity.type
_entity.pdbx_description
1 polymer ?
#
loop_
_entity_poly.entity_id
_entity_poly.type
_entity_poly.pdbx_seq_one_letter_code
_entity_poly.pdbx_strand_id
1 'polypeptide(L)'
;MVHTMSDLEQSGTPSIDLPVRQEPATPRPSLAFSAPTAAFVSQLIAARAQMPTQRARRIGTAEGAVGAYGQTARLSEKRMPQGYRKTVVA
;
A
#
# COMPACT_ATOMS: atom_id res chain seq x y z
N MET A 1 -55.75 8.15 6.93
CA MET A 1 -54.53 7.70 6.22
C MET A 1 -53.33 8.23 6.98
N VAL A 2 -52.78 7.46 7.93
CA VAL A 2 -51.49 7.75 8.57
C VAL A 2 -50.85 6.39 8.83
N HIS A 3 -49.86 6.01 8.01
CA HIS A 3 -49.06 4.81 8.27
C HIS A 3 -48.02 5.15 9.34
N THR A 4 -48.00 4.31 10.36
CA THR A 4 -47.06 4.24 11.49
C THR A 4 -45.61 4.16 11.01
N MET A 5 -44.82 5.20 11.28
CA MET A 5 -43.35 5.14 11.26
C MET A 5 -42.84 4.77 12.66
N SER A 6 -43.08 3.52 13.09
CA SER A 6 -42.60 3.04 14.39
C SER A 6 -41.80 1.73 14.32
N ASP A 7 -41.64 1.12 13.15
CA ASP A 7 -40.85 -0.11 12.99
C ASP A 7 -39.42 0.17 12.51
N LEU A 8 -38.76 1.18 13.08
CA LEU A 8 -37.29 1.20 13.12
C LEU A 8 -36.85 0.55 14.44
N GLU A 9 -37.39 -0.64 14.67
CA GLU A 9 -36.91 -1.57 15.68
C GLU A 9 -35.41 -1.78 15.46
N GLN A 10 -34.69 -1.50 16.53
CA GLN A 10 -33.26 -1.67 16.69
C GLN A 10 -32.83 -3.01 16.14
N SER A 11 -32.29 -3.02 14.93
CA SER A 11 -31.61 -4.18 14.36
C SER A 11 -30.22 -4.27 15.00
N GLY A 12 -30.19 -4.68 16.27
CA GLY A 12 -28.96 -5.09 16.93
C GLY A 12 -28.41 -6.31 16.22
N THR A 13 -27.29 -6.14 15.51
CA THR A 13 -26.55 -7.27 14.94
C THR A 13 -26.16 -8.22 16.08
N PRO A 14 -26.54 -9.51 16.04
CA PRO A 14 -26.11 -10.46 17.06
C PRO A 14 -24.58 -10.58 16.99
N SER A 15 -23.92 -10.20 18.09
CA SER A 15 -22.47 -10.36 18.23
C SER A 15 -22.14 -11.86 18.22
N ILE A 16 -21.59 -12.34 17.11
CA ILE A 16 -21.04 -13.70 17.04
C ILE A 16 -19.70 -13.65 17.76
N ASP A 17 -19.67 -14.15 18.99
CA ASP A 17 -18.43 -14.24 19.75
C ASP A 17 -17.61 -15.40 19.18
N LEU A 18 -16.42 -15.07 18.67
CA LEU A 18 -15.51 -16.08 18.12
C LEU A 18 -14.93 -16.89 19.28
N PRO A 19 -14.71 -18.22 19.13
CA PRO A 19 -14.06 -19.00 20.17
C PRO A 19 -12.64 -18.47 20.40
N VAL A 20 -12.45 -17.78 21.53
CA VAL A 20 -11.14 -17.30 21.98
C VAL A 20 -10.53 -18.36 22.89
N ARG A 21 -9.24 -18.64 22.71
CA ARG A 21 -8.46 -19.56 23.56
C ARG A 21 -8.44 -19.02 24.99
N GLN A 22 -8.99 -19.79 25.95
CA GLN A 22 -9.06 -19.42 27.38
C GLN A 22 -7.79 -19.74 28.18
N GLU A 23 -6.76 -20.29 27.54
CA GLU A 23 -5.52 -20.65 28.21
C GLU A 23 -4.65 -19.41 28.48
N PRO A 24 -3.84 -19.42 29.55
CA PRO A 24 -2.88 -18.35 29.81
C PRO A 24 -1.94 -18.21 28.60
N ALA A 25 -1.67 -16.97 28.21
CA ALA A 25 -0.78 -16.68 27.10
C ALA A 25 0.59 -17.34 27.33
N THR A 26 0.91 -18.37 26.56
CA THR A 26 2.24 -18.97 26.57
C THR A 26 3.25 -17.92 26.12
N PRO A 27 4.43 -17.82 26.74
CA PRO A 27 5.46 -16.89 26.30
C PRO A 27 5.74 -17.13 24.82
N ARG A 28 5.57 -16.08 24.01
CA ARG A 28 5.94 -16.13 22.59
C ARG A 28 7.40 -16.55 22.50
N PRO A 29 7.78 -17.54 21.68
CA PRO A 29 9.18 -17.82 21.42
C PRO A 29 9.76 -16.60 20.70
N SER A 30 10.37 -15.69 21.45
CA SER A 30 11.21 -14.65 20.89
C SER A 30 12.47 -15.34 20.41
N LEU A 31 12.67 -15.40 19.09
CA LEU A 31 14.00 -15.64 18.55
C LEU A 31 14.92 -14.63 19.24
N ALA A 32 15.91 -15.11 19.98
CA ALA A 32 16.92 -14.23 20.56
C ALA A 32 17.47 -13.39 19.41
N PHE A 33 17.30 -12.06 19.50
CA PHE A 33 17.86 -11.13 18.52
C PHE A 33 19.38 -11.18 18.71
N SER A 34 20.02 -12.16 18.08
CA SER A 34 21.47 -12.25 18.10
C SER A 34 22.01 -11.09 17.26
N ALA A 35 22.90 -10.30 17.85
CA ALA A 35 23.64 -9.32 17.07
C ALA A 35 24.42 -10.09 16.00
N PRO A 36 24.25 -9.77 14.71
CA PRO A 36 24.96 -10.47 13.65
C PRO A 36 26.47 -10.32 13.85
N THR A 37 27.22 -11.40 13.67
CA THR A 37 28.68 -11.36 13.79
C THR A 37 29.28 -10.39 12.76
N ALA A 38 30.39 -9.73 13.12
CA ALA A 38 31.06 -8.78 12.23
C ALA A 38 31.46 -9.40 10.87
N ALA A 39 31.78 -10.70 10.87
CA ALA A 39 32.05 -11.46 9.65
C ALA A 39 30.81 -11.55 8.74
N PHE A 40 29.64 -11.84 9.32
CA PHE A 40 28.37 -11.89 8.57
C PHE A 40 28.00 -10.51 8.01
N VAL A 41 28.13 -9.45 8.79
CA VAL A 41 27.83 -8.08 8.32
C VAL A 41 28.78 -7.69 7.18
N SER A 42 30.06 -8.01 7.29
CA SER A 42 31.05 -7.77 6.23
C SER A 42 30.70 -8.50 4.94
N GLN A 43 30.30 -9.78 5.04
CA GLN A 43 29.86 -10.57 3.88
C GLN A 43 28.58 -10.00 3.25
N LEU A 44 27.62 -9.56 4.07
CA LEU A 44 26.38 -8.94 3.58
C LEU A 44 26.66 -7.64 2.81
N ILE A 45 27.56 -6.80 3.30
CA ILE A 45 27.96 -5.55 2.62
C ILE A 45 28.67 -5.87 1.30
N ALA A 46 29.61 -6.82 1.30
CA ALA A 46 30.31 -7.24 0.09
C ALA A 46 29.34 -7.81 -0.98
N ALA A 47 28.42 -8.68 -0.57
CA ALA A 47 27.40 -9.24 -1.47
C ALA A 47 26.43 -8.16 -1.99
N ARG A 48 26.09 -7.17 -1.16
CA ARG A 48 25.25 -6.04 -1.58
C ARG A 48 25.87 -5.23 -2.71
N ALA A 49 27.19 -5.08 -2.75
CA ALA A 49 27.89 -4.39 -3.83
C ALA A 49 27.80 -5.14 -5.17
N GLN A 50 27.62 -6.46 -5.14
CA GLN A 50 27.54 -7.31 -6.33
C GLN A 50 26.11 -7.45 -6.87
N MET A 51 25.10 -7.06 -6.09
CA MET A 51 23.71 -7.10 -6.56
C MET A 51 23.44 -5.98 -7.58
N PRO A 52 22.74 -6.27 -8.70
CA PRO A 52 22.30 -5.24 -9.61
C PRO A 52 21.48 -4.21 -8.82
N THR A 53 21.78 -2.93 -9.04
CA THR A 53 21.15 -1.83 -8.33
C THR A 53 19.64 -1.86 -8.58
N GLN A 54 18.88 -2.50 -7.68
CA GLN A 54 17.42 -2.54 -7.74
C GLN A 54 16.83 -1.12 -7.78
N ARG A 55 17.59 -0.13 -7.28
CA ARG A 55 17.29 1.31 -7.36
C ARG A 55 17.54 1.97 -8.71
N ALA A 56 18.43 1.48 -9.58
CA ALA A 56 18.61 2.08 -10.90
C ALA A 56 17.33 1.97 -11.75
N ARG A 57 16.53 0.92 -11.52
CA ARG A 57 15.20 0.78 -12.15
C ARG A 57 14.12 1.68 -11.52
N ARG A 58 14.35 2.26 -10.33
CA ARG A 58 13.38 3.09 -9.60
C ARG A 58 13.68 4.59 -9.65
N ILE A 59 14.94 4.97 -9.86
CA ILE A 59 15.32 6.36 -10.12
C ILE A 59 15.07 6.59 -11.60
N GLY A 60 13.82 6.93 -11.95
CA GLY A 60 13.50 7.39 -13.29
C GLY A 60 14.41 8.57 -13.65
N THR A 61 14.97 8.54 -14.85
CA THR A 61 15.71 9.70 -15.38
C THR A 61 14.73 10.87 -15.54
N ALA A 62 15.23 12.11 -15.52
CA ALA A 62 14.40 13.29 -15.79
C ALA A 62 13.66 13.14 -17.14
N GLU A 63 14.33 12.58 -18.14
CA GLU A 63 13.74 12.22 -19.44
C GLU A 63 12.59 11.21 -19.32
N GLY A 64 12.75 10.18 -18.48
CA GLY A 64 11.70 9.21 -18.19
C GLY A 64 10.48 9.85 -17.50
N ALA A 65 10.70 10.83 -16.62
CA ALA A 65 9.63 11.58 -15.99
C ALA A 65 8.88 12.46 -17.01
N VAL A 66 9.60 13.21 -17.86
CA VAL A 66 9.00 14.02 -18.93
C VAL A 66 8.18 13.15 -19.89
N GLY A 67 8.71 11.98 -20.28
CA GLY A 67 7.99 11.01 -21.09
C GLY A 67 6.70 10.50 -20.41
N ALA A 68 6.76 10.18 -19.12
CA ALA A 68 5.61 9.71 -18.36
C ALA A 68 4.51 10.78 -18.21
N TYR A 69 4.88 12.04 -17.94
CA TYR A 69 3.93 13.16 -17.89
C TYR A 69 3.32 13.42 -19.27
N GLY A 70 4.10 13.34 -20.34
CA GLY A 70 3.59 13.46 -21.71
C GLY A 70 2.58 12.36 -22.07
N GLN A 71 2.87 11.11 -21.70
CA GLN A 71 1.97 9.97 -21.96
C GLN A 71 0.66 10.07 -21.16
N THR A 72 0.75 10.43 -19.87
CA THR A 72 -0.45 10.60 -19.03
C THR A 72 -1.31 11.79 -19.47
N ALA A 73 -0.70 12.88 -19.94
CA ALA A 73 -1.41 14.00 -20.53
C ALA A 73 -2.24 13.59 -21.76
N ARG A 74 -1.64 12.83 -22.70
CA ARG A 74 -2.34 12.32 -23.89
C ARG A 74 -3.45 11.32 -23.54
N LEU A 75 -3.25 10.50 -22.51
CA LEU A 75 -4.28 9.57 -22.05
C LEU A 75 -5.49 10.31 -21.45
N SER A 76 -5.24 11.38 -20.69
CA SER A 76 -6.30 12.22 -20.10
C SER A 76 -7.13 12.94 -21.17
N GLU A 77 -6.49 13.41 -22.25
CA GLU A 77 -7.15 14.09 -23.37
C GLU A 77 -8.16 13.17 -24.07
N LYS A 78 -7.80 11.90 -24.29
CA LYS A 78 -8.69 10.90 -24.89
C LYS A 78 -9.93 10.55 -24.05
N ARG A 79 -9.95 10.91 -22.76
CA ARG A 79 -11.01 10.54 -21.81
C ARG A 79 -11.77 11.73 -21.25
N MET A 80 -11.64 12.92 -21.83
CA MET A 80 -12.38 14.07 -21.32
C MET A 80 -13.90 13.85 -21.51
N PRO A 81 -14.70 13.98 -20.44
CA PRO A 81 -16.16 13.92 -20.56
C PRO A 81 -16.69 15.08 -21.42
N GLN A 82 -17.84 14.85 -22.06
CA GLN A 82 -18.49 15.87 -22.88
C GLN A 82 -18.76 17.14 -22.05
N GLY A 83 -18.30 18.30 -22.55
CA GLY A 83 -18.49 19.60 -21.91
C GLY A 83 -17.30 20.12 -21.08
N TYR A 84 -16.30 19.29 -20.80
CA TYR A 84 -15.07 19.76 -20.15
C TYR A 84 -14.17 20.53 -21.13
N ARG A 85 -13.61 21.65 -20.67
CA ARG A 85 -12.63 22.47 -21.42
C ARG A 85 -11.28 22.43 -20.69
N LYS A 86 -10.18 22.23 -21.42
CA LYS A 86 -8.81 22.29 -20.90
C LYS A 86 -8.11 23.55 -21.42
N THR A 87 -7.39 24.23 -20.54
CA THR A 87 -6.48 25.32 -20.91
C THR A 87 -5.06 24.77 -21.02
N VAL A 88 -4.42 24.93 -22.18
CA VAL A 88 -3.01 24.58 -22.40
C VAL A 88 -2.20 25.87 -22.26
N VAL A 89 -1.21 25.87 -21.37
CA VAL A 89 -0.26 26.99 -21.22
C VAL A 89 1.04 26.56 -21.91
N ALA A 90 1.55 27.41 -22.79
CA ALA A 90 2.77 27.20 -23.57
C ALA A 90 4.04 27.55 -22.79
#